data_AF-A0A352WHF3-F1
#
_entry.id   AF-A0A352WHF3-F1
#
_cell.length_a   1.000
_cell.length_b   1.000
_cell.length_c   1.000
_cell.angle_alpha   90.00
_cell.angle_beta   90.00
_cell.angle_gamma   90.00
#
_symmetry.space_group_name_H-M   'P 1'
#
loop_
_entity.id
_entity.type
_entity.pdbx_description
1 polymer ?
#
loop_
_entity_poly.entity_id
_entity_poly.type
_entity_poly.pdbx_seq_one_letter_code
_entity_poly.pdbx_strand_id
1 'polypeptide(L)'
;MGILDKEKICKDTMSFIYKYTHESALRYPVPEDYVEMAEDMKFSGVSLRIEFPVGEHPQGGKKIVRQIYESGRKAGEELSFNYRVSLGGNVEVVYSLNEGVKLLPDDLELYQWICDQIFLVYGKQQVVDALNLMSKVSMNKMGGPRPEGRRV
;
A
#
# COMPACT_ATOMS: atom_id res chain seq x y z
N MET A 1 27.91 -11.38 -8.39
CA MET A 1 26.59 -11.92 -8.75
C MET A 1 25.59 -11.32 -7.77
N GLY A 2 24.58 -10.61 -8.27
CA GLY A 2 23.57 -9.96 -7.44
C GLY A 2 22.72 -10.98 -6.69
N ILE A 3 22.19 -10.58 -5.54
CA ILE A 3 21.34 -11.42 -4.66
C ILE A 3 19.96 -11.70 -5.31
N LEU A 4 19.60 -10.93 -6.35
CA LEU A 4 18.30 -10.92 -6.99
C LEU A 4 18.34 -11.53 -8.40
N ASP A 5 17.33 -12.34 -8.72
CA ASP A 5 17.06 -12.80 -10.08
C ASP A 5 16.25 -11.72 -10.83
N LYS A 6 16.96 -10.76 -11.44
CA LYS A 6 16.37 -9.60 -12.10
C LYS A 6 15.43 -10.00 -13.25
N GLU A 7 15.79 -11.03 -14.01
CA GLU A 7 14.98 -11.46 -15.16
C GLU A 7 13.64 -12.05 -14.71
N LYS A 8 13.67 -12.92 -13.69
CA LYS A 8 12.45 -13.47 -13.08
C LYS A 8 11.58 -12.36 -12.51
N ILE A 9 12.16 -11.48 -11.69
CA ILE A 9 11.44 -10.38 -11.04
C ILE A 9 10.75 -9.48 -12.07
N CYS A 10 11.45 -9.08 -13.13
CA CYS A 10 10.87 -8.26 -14.20
C CYS A 10 9.70 -8.97 -14.89
N LYS A 11 9.85 -10.26 -15.22
CA LYS A 11 8.81 -11.04 -15.90
C LYS A 11 7.56 -11.21 -15.03
N ASP A 12 7.75 -11.51 -13.75
CA ASP A 12 6.65 -11.73 -12.81
C ASP A 12 5.93 -10.41 -12.52
N THR A 13 6.68 -9.31 -12.35
CA THR A 13 6.12 -7.96 -12.19
C THR A 13 5.28 -7.56 -13.40
N MET A 14 5.76 -7.78 -14.63
CA MET A 14 5.01 -7.46 -15.84
C MET A 14 3.71 -8.28 -15.96
N SER A 15 3.77 -9.57 -15.60
CA SER A 15 2.61 -10.46 -15.57
C SER A 15 1.58 -10.00 -14.54
N PHE A 16 2.06 -9.62 -13.34
CA PHE A 16 1.26 -9.06 -12.26
C PHE A 16 0.54 -7.77 -12.69
N ILE A 17 1.29 -6.80 -13.26
CA ILE A 17 0.74 -5.53 -13.76
C ILE A 17 -0.35 -5.80 -14.78
N TYR A 18 -0.09 -6.64 -15.78
CA TYR A 18 -1.05 -6.94 -16.84
C TYR A 18 -2.34 -7.51 -16.25
N LYS A 19 -2.23 -8.48 -15.34
CA LYS A 19 -3.37 -9.12 -14.71
C LYS A 19 -4.21 -8.12 -13.90
N TYR A 20 -3.62 -7.38 -12.97
CA TYR A 20 -4.37 -6.52 -12.05
C TYR A 20 -4.71 -5.14 -12.59
N THR A 21 -4.23 -4.78 -13.78
CA THR A 21 -4.79 -3.65 -14.54
C THR A 21 -6.16 -4.00 -15.13
N HIS A 22 -6.42 -5.28 -15.42
CA HIS A 22 -7.64 -5.74 -16.10
C HIS A 22 -8.58 -6.52 -15.17
N GLU A 23 -8.06 -7.14 -14.12
CA GLU A 23 -8.82 -7.83 -13.09
C GLU A 23 -8.91 -6.97 -11.82
N SER A 24 -10.02 -7.05 -11.08
CA SER A 24 -10.13 -6.33 -9.81
C SER A 24 -9.03 -6.78 -8.83
N ALA A 25 -8.11 -5.87 -8.52
CA ALA A 25 -7.00 -6.02 -7.59
C ALA A 25 -7.38 -6.31 -6.13
N LEU A 26 -8.67 -6.34 -5.80
CA LEU A 26 -9.16 -6.50 -4.44
C LEU A 26 -9.61 -7.93 -4.18
N ARG A 27 -8.66 -8.78 -3.85
CA ARG A 27 -8.96 -10.06 -3.19
C ARG A 27 -8.20 -10.13 -1.88
N TYR A 28 -8.92 -10.44 -0.82
CA TYR A 28 -8.36 -11.05 0.39
C TYR A 28 -8.70 -12.54 0.33
N PRO A 29 -7.74 -13.44 0.58
CA PRO A 29 -6.33 -13.17 0.94
C PRO A 29 -5.54 -12.49 -0.19
N VAL A 30 -4.38 -11.90 0.19
CA VAL A 30 -3.43 -11.32 -0.79
C VAL A 30 -3.16 -12.36 -1.88
N PRO A 31 -3.19 -11.98 -3.17
CA PRO A 31 -3.01 -12.95 -4.23
C PRO A 31 -1.66 -13.67 -4.18
N GLU A 32 -1.63 -14.95 -4.55
CA GLU A 32 -0.42 -15.79 -4.51
C GLU A 32 0.72 -15.22 -5.36
N ASP A 33 0.40 -14.69 -6.54
CA ASP A 33 1.38 -14.04 -7.43
C ASP A 33 2.01 -12.78 -6.80
N TYR A 34 1.27 -12.05 -5.96
CA TYR A 34 1.85 -10.96 -5.16
C TYR A 34 2.80 -11.51 -4.10
N VAL A 35 2.43 -12.59 -3.42
CA VAL A 35 3.26 -13.22 -2.38
C VAL A 35 4.57 -13.72 -2.98
N GLU A 36 4.51 -14.46 -4.09
CA GLU A 36 5.70 -14.94 -4.81
C GLU A 36 6.63 -13.79 -5.21
N MET A 37 6.07 -12.75 -5.84
CA MET A 37 6.84 -11.55 -6.22
C MET A 37 7.47 -10.88 -4.99
N ALA A 38 6.74 -10.79 -3.88
CA ALA A 38 7.25 -10.21 -2.64
C ALA A 38 8.38 -11.05 -2.02
N GLU A 39 8.30 -12.38 -2.11
CA GLU A 39 9.35 -13.28 -1.66
C GLU A 39 10.61 -13.22 -2.54
N ASP A 40 10.44 -13.12 -3.86
CA ASP A 40 11.55 -12.96 -4.81
C ASP A 40 12.28 -11.65 -4.58
N MET A 41 11.51 -10.58 -4.35
CA MET A 41 12.04 -9.27 -4.00
C MET A 41 12.72 -9.30 -2.62
N LYS A 42 12.43 -10.26 -1.74
CA LYS A 42 12.92 -10.34 -0.35
C LYS A 42 12.24 -9.37 0.61
N PHE A 43 10.95 -9.10 0.41
CA PHE A 43 10.16 -8.34 1.37
C PHE A 43 9.83 -9.16 2.62
N SER A 44 10.04 -8.55 3.77
CA SER A 44 9.49 -8.98 5.05
C SER A 44 8.08 -8.42 5.26
N GLY A 45 7.82 -7.21 4.77
CA GLY A 45 6.50 -6.59 4.82
C GLY A 45 6.33 -5.39 3.90
N VAL A 46 5.07 -5.04 3.61
CA VAL A 46 4.70 -3.87 2.84
C VAL A 46 3.56 -3.14 3.55
N SER A 47 3.72 -1.84 3.78
CA SER A 47 2.73 -1.00 4.45
C SER A 47 2.47 0.33 3.72
N LEU A 48 1.25 0.82 3.81
CA LEU A 48 0.87 2.17 3.38
C LEU A 48 0.71 3.05 4.61
N ARG A 49 1.44 4.16 4.65
CA ARG A 49 1.32 5.21 5.66
C ARG A 49 0.69 6.43 4.97
N ILE A 50 -0.58 6.67 5.24
CA ILE A 50 -1.42 7.66 4.55
C ILE A 50 -1.65 8.85 5.49
N GLU A 51 -1.42 10.07 5.00
CA GLU A 51 -1.69 11.31 5.72
C GLU A 51 -2.41 12.32 4.80
N PHE A 52 -3.51 12.89 5.30
CA PHE A 52 -4.24 13.94 4.59
C PHE A 52 -3.95 15.32 5.19
N PRO A 53 -3.84 16.38 4.37
CA PRO A 53 -3.76 17.74 4.88
C PRO A 53 -4.96 18.09 5.76
N VAL A 54 -4.72 18.89 6.79
CA VAL A 54 -5.79 19.44 7.64
C VAL A 54 -6.72 20.31 6.78
N GLY A 55 -8.03 20.06 6.85
CA GLY A 55 -9.05 20.85 6.14
C GLY A 55 -9.54 20.29 4.80
N GLU A 56 -8.80 19.38 4.17
CA GLU A 56 -9.21 18.75 2.89
C GLU A 56 -10.07 17.48 3.09
N HIS A 57 -9.96 16.86 4.27
CA HIS A 57 -10.70 15.64 4.62
C HIS A 57 -11.09 15.68 6.11
N PRO A 58 -12.21 15.04 6.54
CA PRO A 58 -12.61 14.95 7.96
C PRO A 58 -11.57 14.31 8.89
N GLN A 59 -10.58 13.64 8.31
CA GLN A 59 -9.46 13.03 9.02
C GLN A 59 -8.12 13.71 8.73
N GLY A 60 -8.13 14.95 8.25
CA GLY A 60 -6.90 15.72 8.02
C GLY A 60 -6.01 15.76 9.28
N GLY A 61 -4.71 15.56 9.10
CA GLY A 61 -3.71 15.45 10.16
C GLY A 61 -3.63 14.07 10.84
N LYS A 62 -4.49 13.10 10.50
CA LYS A 62 -4.37 11.72 11.01
C LYS A 62 -3.51 10.87 10.09
N LYS A 63 -2.54 10.17 10.69
CA LYS A 63 -1.75 9.13 10.04
C LYS A 63 -2.49 7.80 10.12
N ILE A 64 -2.64 7.14 8.98
CA ILE A 64 -3.25 5.83 8.85
C ILE A 64 -2.19 4.87 8.37
N VAL A 65 -2.01 3.74 9.06
CA VAL A 65 -1.11 2.68 8.63
C VAL A 65 -1.95 1.48 8.21
N ARG A 66 -1.74 1.02 6.97
CA ARG A 66 -2.39 -0.18 6.43
C ARG A 66 -1.32 -1.18 6.02
N GLN A 67 -1.31 -2.34 6.67
CA GLN A 67 -0.47 -3.46 6.26
C GLN A 67 -1.06 -4.12 5.01
N ILE A 68 -0.26 -4.22 3.95
CA ILE A 68 -0.63 -4.93 2.72
C ILE A 68 -0.17 -6.38 2.79
N TYR A 69 1.08 -6.59 3.21
CA TYR A 69 1.74 -7.89 3.18
C TYR A 69 2.68 -8.07 4.36
N GLU A 70 2.76 -9.27 4.91
CA GLU A 70 3.70 -9.66 5.96
C GLU A 70 4.10 -11.11 5.74
N SER A 71 5.40 -11.39 5.67
CA SER A 71 5.94 -12.73 5.43
C SER A 71 6.20 -13.52 6.73
N GLY A 72 6.08 -12.87 7.89
CA GLY A 72 6.48 -13.42 9.20
C GLY A 72 7.99 -13.49 9.43
N ARG A 73 8.81 -13.08 8.46
CA ARG A 73 10.28 -12.99 8.61
C ARG A 73 10.65 -11.69 9.32
N LYS A 74 11.83 -11.66 9.96
CA LYS A 74 12.33 -10.44 10.61
C LYS A 74 12.60 -9.33 9.60
N ALA A 75 12.13 -8.14 9.92
CA ALA A 75 12.34 -6.94 9.12
C ALA A 75 13.76 -6.38 9.30
N GLY A 76 14.39 -6.02 8.18
CA GLY A 76 15.67 -5.34 8.09
C GLY A 76 15.51 -3.89 7.66
N GLU A 77 16.17 -3.52 6.57
CA GLU A 77 16.14 -2.17 6.00
C GLU A 77 14.75 -1.79 5.46
N GLU A 78 14.32 -0.55 5.68
CA GLU A 78 13.09 0.02 5.10
C GLU A 78 13.42 0.87 3.88
N LEU A 79 12.69 0.64 2.79
CA LEU A 79 12.65 1.51 1.62
C LEU A 79 11.30 2.22 1.62
N SER A 80 11.30 3.55 1.61
CA SER A 80 10.07 4.34 1.56
C SER A 80 9.99 5.23 0.33
N PHE A 81 8.81 5.20 -0.30
CA PHE A 81 8.50 5.99 -1.48
C PHE A 81 7.24 6.81 -1.23
N ASN A 82 7.30 8.11 -1.56
CA ASN A 82 6.23 9.05 -1.29
C ASN A 82 5.46 9.37 -2.58
N TYR A 83 4.14 9.20 -2.54
CA TYR A 83 3.24 9.47 -3.65
C TYR A 83 2.18 10.48 -3.24
N ARG A 84 1.89 11.43 -4.12
CA ARG A 84 0.78 12.36 -3.97
C ARG A 84 -0.44 11.81 -4.71
N VAL A 85 -1.54 11.59 -4.00
CA VAL A 85 -2.78 11.09 -4.60
C VAL A 85 -3.76 12.21 -4.90
N SER A 86 -4.71 11.97 -5.81
CA SER A 86 -5.62 12.98 -6.38
C SER A 86 -6.51 13.74 -5.37
N LEU A 87 -6.62 13.24 -4.14
CA LEU A 87 -7.38 13.85 -3.04
C LEU A 87 -6.49 14.70 -2.11
N GLY A 88 -5.31 15.14 -2.58
CA GLY A 88 -4.38 15.98 -1.81
C GLY A 88 -3.61 15.25 -0.70
N GLY A 89 -3.92 13.98 -0.45
CA GLY A 89 -3.20 13.13 0.50
C GLY A 89 -1.78 12.76 0.05
N ASN A 90 -0.89 12.64 1.02
CA ASN A 90 0.43 12.03 0.86
C ASN A 90 0.35 10.57 1.30
N VAL A 91 0.87 9.68 0.47
CA VAL A 91 0.96 8.25 0.75
C VAL A 91 2.43 7.87 0.73
N GLU A 92 2.96 7.50 1.88
CA GLU A 92 4.25 6.85 1.98
C GLU A 92 4.01 5.32 1.88
N VAL A 93 4.59 4.68 0.87
CA VAL A 93 4.62 3.23 0.75
C VAL A 93 5.95 2.76 1.30
N VAL A 94 5.90 1.84 2.26
CA VAL A 94 7.09 1.33 2.93
C VAL A 94 7.23 -0.15 2.66
N TYR A 95 8.39 -0.50 2.11
CA TYR A 95 8.81 -1.85 1.84
C TYR A 95 9.91 -2.22 2.82
N SER A 96 9.62 -3.15 3.72
CA SER A 96 10.61 -3.69 4.65
C SER A 96 11.28 -4.89 4.00
N LEU A 97 12.61 -4.88 3.90
CA LEU A 97 13.40 -6.02 3.42
C LEU A 97 13.54 -7.06 4.53
N ASN A 98 13.89 -8.29 4.15
CA ASN A 98 14.31 -9.30 5.12
C ASN A 98 15.62 -8.88 5.81
N GLU A 99 15.76 -9.21 7.10
CA GLU A 99 17.00 -8.97 7.85
C GLU A 99 18.23 -9.52 7.11
N GLY A 100 19.27 -8.70 6.98
CA GLY A 100 20.52 -9.06 6.30
C GLY A 100 20.54 -8.85 4.77
N VAL A 101 19.39 -8.53 4.16
CA VAL A 101 19.35 -8.13 2.74
C VAL A 101 19.77 -6.68 2.61
N LYS A 102 20.75 -6.42 1.73
CA LYS A 102 21.16 -5.08 1.33
C LYS A 102 21.16 -5.00 -0.19
N LEU A 103 20.50 -3.99 -0.73
CA LEU A 103 20.46 -3.76 -2.17
C LEU A 103 21.71 -3.01 -2.62
N LEU A 104 22.24 -3.39 -3.78
CA LEU A 104 23.28 -2.61 -4.44
C LEU A 104 22.64 -1.38 -5.11
N PRO A 105 23.41 -0.31 -5.38
CA PRO A 105 22.90 0.88 -6.04
C PRO A 105 22.15 0.59 -7.35
N ASP A 106 22.72 -0.26 -8.20
CA ASP A 106 22.09 -0.67 -9.47
C ASP A 106 20.83 -1.52 -9.29
N ASP A 107 20.67 -2.14 -8.12
CA ASP A 107 19.46 -2.90 -7.79
C ASP A 107 18.34 -1.95 -7.33
N LEU A 108 18.68 -0.86 -6.62
CA LEU A 108 17.72 0.12 -6.10
C LEU A 108 16.87 0.77 -7.19
N GLU A 109 17.45 1.11 -8.34
CA GLU A 109 16.70 1.73 -9.44
C GLU A 109 15.62 0.79 -10.00
N LEU A 110 15.99 -0.47 -10.26
CA LEU A 110 15.05 -1.50 -10.69
C LEU A 110 13.98 -1.74 -9.61
N TYR A 111 14.41 -1.79 -8.36
CA TYR A 111 13.56 -2.01 -7.22
C TYR A 111 12.50 -0.91 -7.05
N GLN A 112 12.93 0.35 -7.17
CA GLN A 112 12.03 1.50 -7.16
C GLN A 112 11.04 1.42 -8.31
N TRP A 113 11.50 1.11 -9.53
CA TRP A 113 10.60 0.97 -10.68
C TRP A 113 9.52 -0.10 -10.46
N ILE A 114 9.89 -1.27 -9.93
CA ILE A 114 8.94 -2.35 -9.59
C ILE A 114 7.96 -1.89 -8.53
N CYS A 115 8.45 -1.29 -7.43
CA CYS A 115 7.61 -0.77 -6.36
C CYS A 115 6.61 0.27 -6.87
N ASP A 116 7.04 1.19 -7.74
CA ASP A 116 6.17 2.18 -8.37
C ASP A 116 5.06 1.52 -9.19
N GLN A 117 5.39 0.50 -10.00
CA GLN A 117 4.39 -0.22 -10.78
C GLN A 117 3.39 -0.97 -9.88
N ILE A 118 3.87 -1.65 -8.84
CA ILE A 118 3.03 -2.33 -7.85
C ILE A 118 2.10 -1.32 -7.18
N PHE A 119 2.60 -0.15 -6.78
CA PHE A 119 1.78 0.87 -6.16
C PHE A 119 0.71 1.40 -7.12
N LEU A 120 1.05 1.67 -8.38
CA LEU A 120 0.11 2.21 -9.36
C LEU A 120 -1.07 1.26 -9.64
N VAL A 121 -0.80 -0.05 -9.72
CA VAL A 121 -1.81 -1.06 -10.06
C VAL A 121 -2.56 -1.55 -8.82
N TYR A 122 -1.85 -1.76 -7.71
CA TYR A 122 -2.40 -2.40 -6.52
C TYR A 122 -2.56 -1.42 -5.35
N GLY A 123 -1.51 -0.66 -5.03
CA GLY A 123 -1.48 0.24 -3.88
C GLY A 123 -2.50 1.39 -3.96
N LYS A 124 -2.71 1.97 -5.14
CA LYS A 124 -3.68 3.06 -5.36
C LYS A 124 -5.10 2.64 -5.00
N GLN A 125 -5.50 1.42 -5.36
CA GLN A 125 -6.80 0.88 -5.00
C GLN A 125 -6.94 0.72 -3.48
N GLN A 126 -5.89 0.22 -2.80
CA GLN A 126 -5.86 0.10 -1.34
C GLN A 126 -6.00 1.45 -0.62
N VAL A 127 -5.47 2.54 -1.19
CA VAL A 127 -5.66 3.90 -0.66
C VAL A 127 -7.11 4.34 -0.80
N VAL A 128 -7.73 4.13 -1.97
CA VAL A 128 -9.15 4.45 -2.21
C VAL A 128 -10.06 3.69 -1.26
N ASP A 129 -9.79 2.40 -1.01
CA ASP A 129 -10.63 1.61 -0.11
C ASP A 129 -10.45 2.00 1.36
N ALA A 130 -9.21 2.30 1.78
CA ALA A 130 -8.95 2.81 3.12
C ALA A 130 -9.76 4.10 3.36
N LEU A 131 -9.78 5.00 2.37
CA LEU A 131 -10.59 6.21 2.40
C LEU A 131 -12.10 5.92 2.48
N ASN A 132 -12.60 5.01 1.65
CA ASN A 132 -14.01 4.63 1.64
C ASN A 132 -14.47 3.96 2.94
N LEU A 133 -13.62 3.13 3.55
CA LEU A 133 -13.90 2.54 4.86
C LEU A 133 -13.97 3.61 5.95
N MET A 134 -13.04 4.55 5.94
CA MET A 134 -13.02 5.64 6.91
C MET A 134 -14.20 6.59 6.77
N SER A 135 -14.64 6.91 5.55
CA SER A 135 -15.81 7.78 5.34
C SER A 135 -17.08 7.13 5.90
N LYS A 136 -17.25 5.82 5.70
CA LYS A 136 -18.37 5.04 6.27
C LYS A 136 -18.33 4.97 7.80
N VAL A 137 -17.17 4.73 8.40
CA VAL A 137 -17.02 4.72 9.87
C VAL A 137 -17.30 6.11 10.47
N SER A 138 -16.94 7.18 9.76
CA SER A 138 -17.19 8.56 10.20
C SER A 138 -18.67 8.92 10.13
N MET A 139 -19.39 8.46 9.11
CA MET A 139 -20.84 8.64 9.00
C MET A 139 -21.62 7.89 10.08
N ASN A 140 -21.21 6.67 10.43
CA ASN A 140 -21.84 5.91 11.52
C ASN A 140 -21.61 6.52 12.91
N LYS A 141 -20.58 7.36 13.10
CA LYS A 141 -20.35 8.10 14.35
C LYS A 141 -21.17 9.39 14.46
N MET A 142 -21.74 9.90 13.36
CA MET A 142 -22.66 11.07 13.38
C MET A 142 -24.14 10.68 13.62
N GLY A 143 -24.44 9.40 13.88
CA GLY A 143 -25.78 8.91 14.22
C GLY A 143 -26.19 9.04 15.70
N GLY A 144 -25.67 10.04 16.43
CA GLY A 144 -26.09 10.38 17.82
C GLY A 144 -27.23 11.41 17.85
N PRO A 145 -28.05 11.44 18.92
CA PRO A 145 -29.50 11.32 18.84
C PRO A 145 -30.19 12.45 18.09
N ARG A 146 -31.25 12.08 17.35
CA ARG A 146 -32.21 13.03 16.75
C ARG A 146 -32.74 13.94 17.87
N PRO A 147 -32.87 15.26 17.64
CA PRO A 147 -33.53 16.13 18.61
C PRO A 147 -34.95 15.62 18.79
N GLU A 148 -35.28 15.17 20.01
CA GLU A 148 -36.63 14.81 20.37
C GLU A 148 -37.56 15.98 20.07
N GLY A 149 -38.69 15.64 19.46
CA GLY A 149 -39.66 16.60 18.98
C GLY A 149 -40.07 17.57 20.08
N ARG A 150 -40.16 18.85 19.67
CA ARG A 150 -41.08 19.83 20.26
C ARG A 150 -42.40 19.13 20.63
N ARG A 151 -42.66 18.99 21.93
CA ARG A 151 -44.05 18.91 22.41
C ARG A 151 -44.45 20.32 22.85
N VAL A 152 -45.53 20.76 22.21
CA VAL A 152 -46.34 21.93 22.54
C VAL A 152 -47.05 21.67 23.86
#